data_AF-A0A8H9GXM1-F1
#
_entry.id   AF-A0A8H9GXM1-F1
#
_cell.length_a   1.000
_cell.length_b   1.000
_cell.length_c   1.000
_cell.angle_alpha   90.00
_cell.angle_beta   90.00
_cell.angle_gamma   90.00
#
_symmetry.space_group_name_H-M   'P 1'
#
loop_
_entity.id
_entity.type
_entity.pdbx_description
1 polymer ?
#
loop_
_entity_poly.entity_id
_entity_poly.type
_entity_poly.pdbx_seq_one_letter_code
_entity_poly.pdbx_strand_id
1 'polypeptide(L)'
;MSKNHDTSDGLDSIADEALRSLIAFHMPGNPERRVAEIHDAGAAIEEALRLLWPKANMHIHIWMASGQSPEIAVDVGRHNVMLDELSSGQHWGLMTAIMLANALKGSNQSKRLLILMDEPGGNMHLSALQEIRNAIHNLSKEHQVVYTTHSDLLIQQAPPGSLRIVQRTREGVTCVRPEAMERDQGLAELLPLVYAKRNEILEHTLNANNALLIVEGRSEYLYFNLMQRLLPEGEQWPPAHIRIINADSITQIVPLLKVLPQQINTAVLTDRNGTHQQTARQVEHIRNTLAERGQEGHLLHPTTEERCDIEDVFDRGEFLALAARLVPQLAELDIQEERLSKALDGALKRPPLSAYTNHGALADGIVRIAQASDLPQSIGRFRALFSRIHDVLFPPPPAAQEVTADGN
;
A
#
# COMPACT_ATOMS: atom_id res chain seq x y z
N MET A 1 0.90 -30.82 5.52
CA MET A 1 1.14 -30.86 4.06
C MET A 1 -0.21 -30.81 3.37
N SER A 2 -0.72 -29.60 3.14
CA SER A 2 -1.92 -29.40 2.32
C SER A 2 -1.45 -29.21 0.88
N LYS A 3 -1.90 -30.07 -0.03
CA LYS A 3 -1.66 -29.88 -1.46
C LYS A 3 -2.42 -28.62 -1.88
N ASN A 4 -1.71 -27.62 -2.41
CA ASN A 4 -2.33 -26.56 -3.18
C ASN A 4 -2.97 -27.25 -4.39
N HIS A 5 -4.31 -27.23 -4.47
CA HIS A 5 -4.99 -27.48 -5.74
C HIS A 5 -4.72 -26.26 -6.62
N ASP A 6 -4.17 -26.50 -7.80
CA ASP A 6 -3.92 -25.49 -8.82
C ASP A 6 -5.24 -24.80 -9.18
N THR A 7 -5.30 -23.49 -9.00
CA THR A 7 -6.47 -22.66 -9.33
C THR A 7 -6.70 -22.58 -10.85
N SER A 8 -5.71 -22.95 -11.67
CA SER A 8 -5.83 -23.05 -13.13
C SER A 8 -6.84 -24.11 -13.59
N ASP A 9 -6.86 -25.28 -12.93
CA ASP A 9 -7.73 -26.40 -13.34
C ASP A 9 -9.22 -26.04 -13.27
N GLY A 10 -9.59 -25.18 -12.32
CA GLY A 10 -10.97 -24.71 -12.15
C GLY A 10 -11.41 -23.70 -13.21
N LEU A 11 -10.53 -22.75 -13.54
CA LEU A 11 -10.82 -21.71 -14.54
C LEU A 11 -10.95 -22.31 -15.95
N ASP A 12 -10.06 -23.25 -16.28
CA ASP A 12 -10.03 -23.90 -17.59
C ASP A 12 -11.28 -24.73 -17.85
N SER A 13 -11.76 -25.44 -16.83
CA SER A 13 -13.00 -26.23 -16.90
C SER A 13 -14.23 -25.36 -17.20
N ILE A 14 -14.36 -24.22 -16.50
CA ILE A 14 -15.47 -23.28 -16.70
C ILE A 14 -15.40 -22.62 -18.07
N ALA A 15 -14.20 -22.27 -18.53
CA ALA A 15 -14.00 -21.70 -19.85
C ALA A 15 -14.30 -22.71 -20.97
N ASP A 16 -13.93 -23.99 -20.82
CA ASP A 16 -14.28 -25.05 -21.78
C ASP A 16 -15.80 -25.22 -21.88
N GLU A 17 -16.52 -25.23 -20.75
CA GLU A 17 -17.99 -25.28 -20.75
C GLU A 17 -18.60 -24.06 -21.46
N ALA A 18 -18.07 -22.87 -21.19
CA ALA A 18 -18.50 -21.63 -21.85
C ALA A 18 -18.23 -21.67 -23.37
N LEU A 19 -17.09 -22.19 -23.81
CA LEU A 19 -16.75 -22.38 -25.21
C LEU A 19 -17.71 -23.36 -25.91
N ARG A 20 -18.01 -24.50 -25.26
CA ARG A 20 -18.99 -25.48 -25.74
C ARG A 20 -20.43 -24.93 -25.78
N SER A 21 -20.73 -23.88 -25.03
CA SER A 21 -22.02 -23.19 -25.07
C SER A 21 -22.06 -22.12 -26.17
N LEU A 22 -20.93 -21.44 -26.40
CA LEU A 22 -20.74 -20.51 -27.52
C LEU A 22 -20.91 -21.22 -28.86
N ILE A 23 -20.37 -22.42 -29.01
CA ILE A 23 -20.46 -23.25 -30.21
C ILE A 23 -21.53 -24.30 -29.93
N ALA A 24 -22.74 -24.21 -30.50
CA ALA A 24 -23.90 -25.00 -30.08
C ALA A 24 -23.69 -26.54 -30.25
N PHE A 25 -23.05 -27.17 -29.26
CA PHE A 25 -22.50 -28.53 -29.36
C PHE A 25 -23.57 -29.62 -29.52
N HIS A 26 -24.84 -29.30 -29.26
CA HIS A 26 -25.94 -30.26 -29.19
C HIS A 26 -26.82 -30.38 -30.45
N MET A 27 -26.44 -29.77 -31.59
CA MET A 27 -27.24 -29.88 -32.82
C MET A 27 -26.55 -30.78 -33.86
N PRO A 28 -27.07 -32.00 -34.12
CA PRO A 28 -26.61 -32.81 -35.25
C PRO A 28 -27.13 -32.22 -36.57
N GLY A 29 -26.24 -31.98 -37.54
CA GLY A 29 -26.64 -32.09 -38.95
C GLY A 29 -26.14 -31.07 -39.99
N ASN A 30 -25.41 -30.00 -39.66
CA ASN A 30 -24.94 -29.09 -40.71
C ASN A 30 -23.48 -28.60 -40.50
N PRO A 31 -22.50 -29.13 -41.26
CA PRO A 31 -21.09 -28.70 -41.20
C PRO A 31 -20.87 -27.22 -41.49
N GLU A 32 -21.59 -26.64 -42.46
CA GLU A 32 -21.45 -25.22 -42.83
C GLU A 32 -21.94 -24.31 -41.70
N ARG A 33 -23.05 -24.67 -41.07
CA ARG A 33 -23.57 -23.95 -39.90
C ARG A 33 -22.61 -24.01 -38.72
N ARG A 34 -21.92 -25.13 -38.54
CA ARG A 34 -20.91 -25.29 -37.48
C ARG A 34 -19.67 -24.43 -37.73
N VAL A 35 -19.23 -24.31 -38.99
CA VAL A 35 -18.14 -23.38 -39.36
C VAL A 35 -18.53 -21.94 -39.06
N ALA A 36 -19.77 -21.54 -39.38
CA ALA A 36 -20.27 -20.20 -39.05
C ALA A 36 -20.32 -19.96 -37.53
N GLU A 37 -20.82 -20.91 -36.73
CA GLU A 37 -20.87 -20.79 -35.27
C GLU A 37 -19.47 -20.70 -34.63
N ILE A 38 -18.49 -21.44 -35.15
CA ILE A 38 -17.09 -21.37 -34.71
C ILE A 38 -16.50 -19.99 -35.01
N HIS A 39 -16.75 -19.46 -36.21
CA HIS A 39 -16.31 -18.12 -36.60
C HIS A 39 -16.94 -17.04 -35.70
N ASP A 40 -18.25 -17.11 -35.47
CA ASP A 40 -18.98 -16.16 -34.62
C ASP A 40 -18.51 -16.24 -33.16
N ALA A 41 -18.23 -17.44 -32.65
CA ALA A 41 -17.66 -17.64 -31.32
C ALA A 41 -16.28 -17.00 -31.20
N GLY A 42 -15.40 -17.21 -32.19
CA GLY A 42 -14.08 -16.57 -32.23
C GLY A 42 -14.17 -15.04 -32.21
N ALA A 43 -15.04 -14.47 -33.04
CA ALA A 43 -15.28 -13.03 -33.10
C ALA A 43 -15.78 -12.46 -31.76
N ALA A 44 -16.71 -13.16 -31.09
CA ALA A 44 -17.22 -12.74 -29.79
C ALA A 44 -16.15 -12.80 -28.68
N ILE A 45 -15.29 -13.82 -28.70
CA ILE A 45 -14.17 -13.94 -27.76
C ILE A 45 -13.15 -12.82 -28.00
N GLU A 46 -12.84 -12.50 -29.26
CA GLU A 46 -11.95 -11.37 -29.57
C GLU A 46 -12.53 -10.02 -29.12
N GLU A 47 -13.84 -9.81 -29.27
CA GLU A 47 -14.50 -8.60 -28.76
C GLU A 47 -14.39 -8.50 -27.24
N ALA A 48 -14.67 -9.60 -26.54
CA ALA A 48 -14.49 -9.68 -25.08
C ALA A 48 -13.03 -9.45 -24.67
N LEU A 49 -12.06 -10.02 -25.40
CA LEU A 49 -10.62 -9.77 -25.19
C LEU A 49 -10.26 -8.31 -25.39
N ARG A 50 -10.82 -7.62 -26.39
CA ARG A 50 -10.55 -6.18 -26.59
C ARG A 50 -11.09 -5.32 -25.44
N LEU A 51 -12.21 -5.72 -24.83
CA LEU A 51 -12.77 -5.03 -23.66
C LEU A 51 -11.92 -5.24 -22.40
N LEU A 52 -11.47 -6.47 -22.19
CA LEU A 52 -10.65 -6.86 -21.04
C LEU A 52 -9.21 -6.37 -21.17
N TRP A 53 -8.61 -6.60 -22.33
CA TRP A 53 -7.17 -6.54 -22.54
C TRP A 53 -6.81 -5.92 -23.91
N PRO A 54 -7.08 -4.62 -24.13
CA PRO A 54 -6.90 -3.96 -25.43
C PRO A 54 -5.49 -4.10 -26.03
N LYS A 55 -4.47 -4.26 -25.19
CA LYS A 55 -3.06 -4.36 -25.58
C LYS A 55 -2.60 -5.78 -25.93
N ALA A 56 -3.40 -6.81 -25.65
CA ALA A 56 -2.97 -8.20 -25.77
C ALA A 56 -2.67 -8.63 -27.22
N ASN A 57 -3.23 -7.93 -28.22
CA ASN A 57 -3.06 -8.19 -29.66
C ASN A 57 -3.08 -9.71 -29.98
N MET A 58 -4.16 -10.37 -29.52
CA MET A 58 -4.42 -11.80 -29.68
C MET A 58 -5.51 -12.01 -30.73
N HIS A 59 -5.26 -12.91 -31.67
CA HIS A 59 -6.28 -13.42 -32.59
C HIS A 59 -6.65 -14.85 -32.23
N ILE A 60 -7.95 -15.16 -32.23
CA ILE A 60 -8.44 -16.44 -31.73
C ILE A 60 -8.84 -17.34 -32.90
N HIS A 61 -8.15 -18.47 -33.03
CA HIS A 61 -8.44 -19.49 -34.01
C HIS A 61 -9.01 -20.72 -33.31
N ILE A 62 -10.25 -21.06 -33.62
CA ILE A 62 -10.90 -22.25 -33.09
C ILE A 62 -11.00 -23.25 -34.24
N TRP A 63 -10.49 -24.46 -34.04
CA TRP A 63 -10.75 -25.58 -34.94
C TRP A 63 -11.43 -26.73 -34.21
N MET A 64 -12.09 -27.58 -34.98
CA MET A 64 -12.75 -28.77 -34.46
C MET A 64 -12.59 -29.88 -35.49
N ALA A 65 -11.87 -30.93 -35.12
CA ALA A 65 -11.86 -32.15 -35.93
C ALA A 65 -13.19 -32.90 -35.75
N SER A 66 -13.62 -33.63 -36.78
CA SER A 66 -14.92 -34.33 -36.78
C SER A 66 -15.05 -35.29 -35.59
N GLY A 67 -16.02 -35.03 -34.71
CA GLY A 67 -16.31 -35.86 -33.54
C GLY A 67 -15.44 -35.57 -32.31
N GLN A 68 -14.63 -34.51 -32.33
CA GLN A 68 -13.78 -34.10 -31.20
C GLN A 68 -14.27 -32.79 -30.56
N SER A 69 -13.74 -32.49 -29.37
CA SER A 69 -13.93 -31.19 -28.71
C SER A 69 -13.28 -30.06 -29.54
N PRO A 70 -13.81 -28.84 -29.51
CA PRO A 70 -13.14 -27.70 -30.13
C PRO A 70 -11.78 -27.45 -29.44
N GLU A 71 -10.75 -27.18 -30.24
CA GLU A 71 -9.42 -26.77 -29.80
C GLU A 71 -9.21 -25.28 -30.16
N ILE A 72 -8.52 -24.55 -29.29
CA ILE A 72 -8.18 -23.13 -29.50
C ILE A 72 -6.67 -23.02 -29.75
N ALA A 73 -6.26 -22.39 -30.85
CA ALA A 73 -4.98 -21.68 -30.89
C ALA A 73 -5.20 -20.19 -30.80
N VAL A 74 -4.14 -19.54 -30.35
CA VAL A 74 -4.06 -18.11 -30.27
C VAL A 74 -2.91 -17.66 -31.15
N ASP A 75 -3.16 -16.69 -32.02
CA ASP A 75 -2.10 -15.96 -32.70
C ASP A 75 -1.70 -14.76 -31.83
N VAL A 76 -0.50 -14.79 -31.24
CA VAL A 76 0.04 -13.68 -30.43
C VAL A 76 1.06 -12.93 -31.26
N GLY A 77 0.74 -11.71 -31.69
CA GLY A 77 1.70 -10.87 -32.41
C GLY A 77 2.29 -11.50 -33.68
N ARG A 78 1.52 -12.36 -34.38
CA ARG A 78 1.86 -13.15 -35.60
C ARG A 78 2.56 -14.50 -35.37
N HIS A 79 2.55 -15.03 -34.15
CA HIS A 79 2.99 -16.39 -33.87
C HIS A 79 1.82 -17.23 -33.35
N ASN A 80 1.55 -18.35 -34.02
CA ASN A 80 0.60 -19.35 -33.54
C ASN A 80 1.19 -20.03 -32.31
N VAL A 81 0.59 -19.78 -31.16
CA VAL A 81 0.94 -20.40 -29.89
C VAL A 81 -0.22 -21.25 -29.39
N MET A 82 0.12 -22.35 -28.74
CA MET A 82 -0.86 -23.21 -28.06
C MET A 82 -1.27 -22.60 -26.72
N LEU A 83 -2.40 -23.03 -26.17
CA LEU A 83 -2.92 -22.51 -24.89
C LEU A 83 -1.90 -22.64 -23.75
N ASP A 84 -1.15 -23.73 -23.70
CA ASP A 84 -0.13 -24.03 -22.69
C ASP A 84 1.15 -23.18 -22.84
N GLU A 85 1.33 -22.53 -23.98
CA GLU A 85 2.44 -21.60 -24.24
C GLU A 85 2.13 -20.16 -23.83
N LEU A 86 0.88 -19.87 -23.44
CA LEU A 86 0.48 -18.54 -22.98
C LEU A 86 1.09 -18.21 -21.61
N SER A 87 1.48 -16.95 -21.43
CA SER A 87 1.80 -16.47 -20.07
C SER A 87 0.56 -16.56 -19.18
N SER A 88 0.75 -16.69 -17.86
CA SER A 88 -0.35 -16.79 -16.90
C SER A 88 -1.37 -15.64 -17.03
N GLY A 89 -0.91 -14.44 -17.39
CA GLY A 89 -1.77 -13.30 -17.68
C GLY A 89 -2.60 -13.46 -18.95
N GLN A 90 -1.96 -13.83 -20.06
CA GLN A 90 -2.65 -14.08 -21.33
C GLN A 90 -3.66 -15.22 -21.21
N HIS A 91 -3.29 -16.29 -20.51
CA HIS A 91 -4.15 -17.43 -20.25
C HIS A 91 -5.42 -17.01 -19.49
N TRP A 92 -5.26 -16.31 -18.36
CA TRP A 92 -6.40 -15.80 -17.59
C TRP A 92 -7.26 -14.82 -18.39
N GLY A 93 -6.63 -13.93 -19.16
CA GLY A 93 -7.33 -12.97 -20.01
C GLY A 93 -8.21 -13.67 -21.05
N LEU A 94 -7.68 -14.72 -21.69
CA LEU A 94 -8.41 -15.54 -22.64
C LEU A 94 -9.55 -16.31 -21.99
N MET A 95 -9.31 -17.03 -20.88
CA MET A 95 -10.36 -17.78 -20.20
C MET A 95 -11.51 -16.87 -19.74
N THR A 96 -11.16 -15.69 -19.18
CA THR A 96 -12.14 -14.69 -18.78
C THR A 96 -12.92 -14.14 -19.97
N ALA A 97 -12.27 -13.93 -21.12
CA ALA A 97 -12.93 -13.47 -22.33
C ALA A 97 -13.91 -14.50 -22.89
N ILE A 98 -13.57 -15.79 -22.86
CA ILE A 98 -14.48 -16.88 -23.26
C ILE A 98 -15.74 -16.88 -22.39
N MET A 99 -15.57 -16.76 -21.07
CA MET A 99 -16.68 -16.67 -20.13
C MET A 99 -17.56 -15.44 -20.39
N LEU A 100 -16.93 -14.27 -20.62
CA LEU A 100 -17.63 -13.02 -20.87
C LEU A 100 -18.41 -13.07 -22.20
N ALA A 101 -17.78 -13.55 -23.27
CA ALA A 101 -18.43 -13.74 -24.57
C ALA A 101 -19.66 -14.65 -24.46
N ASN A 102 -19.54 -15.76 -23.72
CA ASN A 102 -20.67 -16.65 -23.47
C ASN A 102 -21.79 -15.97 -22.67
N ALA A 103 -21.45 -15.21 -21.62
CA ALA A 103 -22.43 -14.50 -20.79
C ALA A 103 -23.19 -13.40 -21.54
N LEU A 104 -22.55 -12.78 -22.54
CA LEU A 104 -23.11 -11.73 -23.38
C LEU A 104 -23.84 -12.27 -24.63
N LYS A 105 -23.64 -13.56 -24.98
CA LYS A 105 -24.27 -14.20 -26.14
C LYS A 105 -25.79 -14.03 -26.11
N GLY A 106 -26.35 -13.57 -27.25
CA GLY A 106 -27.79 -13.40 -27.43
C GLY A 106 -28.42 -12.23 -26.68
N SER A 107 -27.61 -11.35 -26.05
CA SER A 107 -28.11 -10.14 -25.41
C SER A 107 -28.05 -8.94 -26.36
N ASN A 108 -29.18 -8.27 -26.56
CA ASN A 108 -29.22 -6.96 -27.23
C ASN A 108 -28.66 -5.89 -26.28
N GLN A 109 -27.34 -5.82 -26.10
CA GLN A 109 -26.55 -4.75 -25.44
C GLN A 109 -27.01 -4.22 -24.05
N SER A 110 -28.08 -4.73 -23.44
CA SER A 110 -28.71 -4.14 -22.25
C SER A 110 -28.56 -4.98 -20.98
N LYS A 111 -27.80 -6.08 -21.02
CA LYS A 111 -27.66 -7.00 -19.88
C LYS A 111 -26.47 -6.58 -19.01
N ARG A 112 -26.74 -6.08 -17.81
CA ARG A 112 -25.71 -5.84 -16.79
C ARG A 112 -25.39 -7.15 -16.07
N LEU A 113 -24.11 -7.51 -16.03
CA LEU A 113 -23.62 -8.72 -15.37
C LEU A 113 -23.19 -8.42 -13.93
N LEU A 114 -23.35 -9.40 -13.04
CA LEU A 114 -22.62 -9.48 -11.77
C LEU A 114 -21.46 -10.45 -11.98
N ILE A 115 -20.24 -9.93 -11.90
CA ILE A 115 -19.01 -10.67 -12.12
C ILE A 115 -18.33 -10.87 -10.77
N LEU A 116 -18.15 -12.13 -10.38
CA LEU A 116 -17.51 -12.53 -9.13
C LEU A 116 -16.14 -13.14 -9.45
N MET A 117 -15.07 -12.62 -8.86
CA MET A 117 -13.71 -13.12 -9.06
C MET A 117 -13.06 -13.46 -7.71
N ASP A 118 -12.52 -14.66 -7.58
CA ASP A 118 -11.72 -15.03 -6.42
C ASP A 118 -10.23 -14.89 -6.74
N GLU A 119 -9.54 -13.99 -6.03
CA GLU A 119 -8.11 -13.68 -6.21
C GLU A 119 -7.66 -13.51 -7.69
N PRO A 120 -8.22 -12.53 -8.43
CA PRO A 120 -7.85 -12.34 -9.82
C PRO A 120 -6.38 -11.95 -9.93
N GLY A 121 -5.60 -12.71 -10.70
CA GLY A 121 -4.18 -12.45 -10.89
C GLY A 121 -3.24 -13.09 -9.86
N GLY A 122 -3.74 -13.94 -8.96
CA GLY A 122 -2.90 -14.76 -8.08
C GLY A 122 -1.87 -15.52 -8.92
N ASN A 123 -0.57 -15.28 -8.68
CA ASN A 123 0.59 -15.85 -9.39
C ASN A 123 1.05 -15.16 -10.69
N MET A 124 0.51 -13.99 -11.04
CA MET A 124 0.94 -13.27 -12.25
C MET A 124 2.08 -12.28 -12.02
N HIS A 125 2.81 -11.97 -13.09
CA HIS A 125 3.79 -10.89 -13.10
C HIS A 125 3.11 -9.52 -12.89
N LEU A 126 3.79 -8.57 -12.24
CA LEU A 126 3.23 -7.26 -11.86
C LEU A 126 2.63 -6.48 -13.04
N SER A 127 3.23 -6.59 -14.23
CA SER A 127 2.72 -5.97 -15.46
C SER A 127 1.33 -6.52 -15.84
N ALA A 128 1.11 -7.82 -15.69
CA ALA A 128 -0.18 -8.44 -15.96
C ALA A 128 -1.24 -8.06 -14.90
N LEU A 129 -0.84 -7.83 -13.64
CA LEU A 129 -1.76 -7.34 -12.61
C LEU A 129 -2.28 -5.92 -12.92
N GLN A 130 -1.46 -5.05 -13.52
CA GLN A 130 -1.92 -3.73 -13.99
C GLN A 130 -2.94 -3.84 -15.12
N GLU A 131 -2.77 -4.83 -15.99
CA GLU A 131 -3.69 -5.08 -17.10
C GLU A 131 -5.01 -5.67 -16.60
N ILE A 132 -4.97 -6.60 -15.64
CA ILE A 132 -6.16 -7.09 -14.91
C ILE A 132 -6.92 -5.94 -14.27
N ARG A 133 -6.22 -5.02 -13.60
CA ARG A 133 -6.87 -3.85 -13.00
C ARG A 133 -7.63 -3.04 -14.05
N ASN A 134 -6.99 -2.77 -15.19
CA ASN A 134 -7.63 -2.02 -16.27
C ASN A 134 -8.85 -2.78 -16.82
N ALA A 135 -8.77 -4.11 -16.92
CA ALA A 135 -9.87 -4.98 -17.30
C ALA A 135 -11.05 -4.87 -16.31
N ILE A 136 -10.79 -5.04 -15.01
CA ILE A 136 -11.78 -4.90 -13.94
C ILE A 136 -12.43 -3.53 -13.98
N HIS A 137 -11.63 -2.46 -14.11
CA HIS A 137 -12.14 -1.10 -14.21
C HIS A 137 -13.04 -0.92 -15.44
N ASN A 138 -12.63 -1.41 -16.61
CA ASN A 138 -13.43 -1.32 -17.82
C ASN A 138 -14.75 -2.09 -17.70
N LEU A 139 -14.72 -3.31 -17.18
CA LEU A 139 -15.92 -4.10 -16.90
C LEU A 139 -16.86 -3.35 -15.94
N SER A 140 -16.31 -2.74 -14.90
CA SER A 140 -17.09 -2.05 -13.86
C SER A 140 -17.89 -0.83 -14.36
N LYS A 141 -17.59 -0.33 -15.56
CA LYS A 141 -18.36 0.76 -16.19
C LYS A 141 -19.77 0.33 -16.57
N GLU A 142 -19.92 -0.91 -17.02
CA GLU A 142 -21.20 -1.46 -17.52
C GLU A 142 -21.74 -2.61 -16.64
N HIS A 143 -20.89 -3.21 -15.81
CA HIS A 143 -21.19 -4.39 -15.01
C HIS A 143 -20.83 -4.17 -13.54
N GLN A 144 -21.45 -4.93 -12.64
CA GLN A 144 -21.02 -4.96 -11.25
C GLN A 144 -19.90 -6.00 -11.11
N VAL A 145 -18.73 -5.59 -10.64
CA VAL A 145 -17.61 -6.48 -10.37
C VAL A 145 -17.36 -6.54 -8.87
N VAL A 146 -17.33 -7.75 -8.32
CA VAL A 146 -16.96 -8.02 -6.93
C VAL A 146 -15.82 -9.02 -6.95
N TYR A 147 -14.71 -8.67 -6.30
CA TYR A 147 -13.57 -9.56 -6.20
C TYR A 147 -13.01 -9.62 -4.78
N THR A 148 -12.47 -10.78 -4.43
CA THR A 148 -11.62 -10.96 -3.25
C THR A 148 -10.17 -10.87 -3.69
N THR A 149 -9.31 -10.31 -2.83
CA THR A 149 -7.88 -10.29 -3.13
C THR A 149 -7.05 -10.10 -1.87
N HIS A 150 -5.88 -10.71 -1.89
CA HIS A 150 -4.74 -10.43 -1.03
C HIS A 150 -3.67 -9.60 -1.77
N SER A 151 -3.90 -9.23 -3.04
CA SER A 151 -2.99 -8.42 -3.86
C SER A 151 -3.04 -6.94 -3.49
N ASP A 152 -1.94 -6.45 -2.93
CA ASP A 152 -1.80 -5.04 -2.54
C ASP A 152 -1.97 -4.08 -3.72
N LEU A 153 -1.59 -4.49 -4.94
CA LEU A 153 -1.75 -3.66 -6.14
C LEU A 153 -3.23 -3.43 -6.47
N LEU A 154 -4.05 -4.47 -6.36
CA LEU A 154 -5.49 -4.39 -6.60
C LEU A 154 -6.23 -3.68 -5.46
N ILE A 155 -5.67 -3.69 -4.24
CA ILE A 155 -6.19 -2.95 -3.09
C ILE A 155 -5.89 -1.46 -3.21
N GLN A 156 -4.63 -1.07 -3.43
CA GLN A 156 -4.19 0.33 -3.43
C GLN A 156 -4.84 1.20 -4.52
N GLN A 157 -5.23 0.57 -5.63
CA GLN A 157 -5.78 1.25 -6.78
C GLN A 157 -7.28 1.02 -6.93
N ALA A 158 -7.91 0.47 -5.89
CA ALA A 158 -9.36 0.33 -5.81
C ALA A 158 -10.02 1.72 -5.76
N PRO A 159 -11.16 1.92 -6.45
CA PRO A 159 -11.92 3.16 -6.33
C PRO A 159 -12.27 3.48 -4.86
N PRO A 160 -12.23 4.76 -4.44
CA PRO A 160 -12.64 5.13 -3.09
C PRO A 160 -14.03 4.59 -2.73
N GLY A 161 -14.13 3.95 -1.56
CA GLY A 161 -15.40 3.40 -1.07
C GLY A 161 -15.76 2.01 -1.62
N SER A 162 -14.99 1.43 -2.54
CA SER A 162 -15.21 0.06 -3.02
C SER A 162 -14.59 -1.02 -2.13
N LEU A 163 -13.64 -0.67 -1.26
CA LEU A 163 -12.93 -1.63 -0.41
C LEU A 163 -13.80 -2.09 0.78
N ARG A 164 -13.77 -3.40 1.05
CA ARG A 164 -14.35 -4.03 2.25
C ARG A 164 -13.31 -4.94 2.88
N ILE A 165 -12.95 -4.65 4.12
CA ILE A 165 -12.01 -5.47 4.88
C ILE A 165 -12.81 -6.55 5.60
N VAL A 166 -12.46 -7.80 5.35
CA VAL A 166 -13.03 -8.97 6.03
C VAL A 166 -11.99 -9.52 6.99
N GLN A 167 -12.30 -9.55 8.29
CA GLN A 167 -11.39 -10.04 9.31
C GLN A 167 -12.11 -10.91 10.33
N ARG A 168 -11.37 -11.83 10.94
CA ARG A 168 -11.87 -12.67 12.03
C ARG A 168 -11.38 -12.09 13.37
N THR A 169 -12.30 -11.80 14.28
CA THR A 169 -11.96 -11.30 15.62
C THR A 169 -11.31 -12.40 16.46
N ARG A 170 -10.70 -12.01 17.59
CA ARG A 170 -10.09 -12.95 18.53
C ARG A 170 -11.12 -13.90 19.15
N GLU A 171 -12.37 -13.47 19.23
CA GLU A 171 -13.52 -14.30 19.66
C GLU A 171 -14.03 -15.24 18.55
N GLY A 172 -13.39 -15.25 17.38
CA GLY A 172 -13.71 -16.14 16.28
C GLY A 172 -14.84 -15.66 15.37
N VAL A 173 -15.33 -14.42 15.54
CA VAL A 173 -16.42 -13.82 14.76
C VAL A 173 -15.89 -13.18 13.48
N THR A 174 -16.53 -13.42 12.34
CA THR A 174 -16.19 -12.71 11.09
C THR A 174 -16.87 -11.34 11.06
N CYS A 175 -16.10 -10.29 10.83
CA CYS A 175 -16.62 -8.95 10.66
C CYS A 175 -16.17 -8.35 9.31
N VAL A 176 -17.07 -7.58 8.70
CA VAL A 176 -16.84 -6.87 7.45
C VAL A 176 -16.93 -5.38 7.72
N ARG A 177 -15.93 -4.60 7.30
CA ARG A 177 -15.86 -3.15 7.59
C ARG A 177 -15.49 -2.36 6.32
N PRO A 178 -16.09 -1.18 6.09
CA PRO A 178 -15.67 -0.26 5.03
C PRO A 178 -14.36 0.44 5.41
N GLU A 179 -13.51 0.70 4.42
CA GLU A 179 -12.19 1.36 4.58
C GLU A 179 -12.28 2.77 5.20
N ALA A 180 -13.41 3.46 5.06
CA ALA A 180 -13.60 4.85 5.48
C ALA A 180 -13.41 5.13 6.98
N MET A 181 -13.14 4.11 7.81
CA MET A 181 -12.94 4.31 9.24
C MET A 181 -11.48 4.46 9.67
N GLU A 182 -10.50 3.80 9.06
CA GLU A 182 -9.13 3.79 9.60
C GLU A 182 -8.12 3.53 8.47
N ARG A 183 -7.58 4.60 7.89
CA ARG A 183 -6.28 4.52 7.20
C ARG A 183 -5.20 4.34 8.27
N ASP A 184 -4.97 3.10 8.70
CA ASP A 184 -3.73 2.74 9.40
C ASP A 184 -2.61 2.73 8.36
N GLN A 185 -2.00 3.90 8.22
CA GLN A 185 -1.12 4.30 7.12
C GLN A 185 0.27 3.63 7.12
N GLY A 186 0.72 3.02 8.22
CA GLY A 186 2.09 2.48 8.31
C GLY A 186 2.41 1.42 7.27
N LEU A 187 1.65 0.31 7.24
CA LEU A 187 1.95 -0.81 6.34
C LEU A 187 1.48 -0.59 4.89
N ALA A 188 0.42 0.20 4.68
CA ALA A 188 -0.08 0.54 3.35
C ALA A 188 0.86 1.51 2.59
N GLU A 189 1.58 2.39 3.30
CA GLU A 189 2.62 3.26 2.73
C GLU A 189 3.92 2.49 2.41
N LEU A 190 4.16 1.38 3.12
CA LEU A 190 5.32 0.51 2.93
C LEU A 190 5.28 -0.30 1.64
N LEU A 191 4.10 -0.75 1.23
CA LEU A 191 3.95 -1.67 0.11
C LEU A 191 4.43 -1.10 -1.23
N PRO A 192 4.11 0.15 -1.63
CA PRO A 192 4.69 0.76 -2.83
C PRO A 192 6.23 0.82 -2.81
N LEU A 193 6.85 1.04 -1.64
CA LEU A 193 8.30 1.18 -1.49
C LEU A 193 9.02 -0.17 -1.49
N VAL A 194 8.41 -1.19 -0.91
CA VAL A 194 8.89 -2.58 -0.93
C VAL A 194 8.74 -3.19 -2.32
N TYR A 195 7.63 -2.94 -3.01
CA TYR A 195 7.38 -3.44 -4.37
C TYR A 195 8.16 -2.69 -5.46
N ALA A 196 8.51 -1.44 -5.24
CA ALA A 196 9.26 -0.67 -6.23
C ALA A 196 10.74 -1.08 -6.36
N LYS A 197 11.18 -2.14 -5.68
CA LYS A 197 12.38 -2.90 -6.04
C LYS A 197 12.33 -3.56 -7.44
N ARG A 198 11.27 -3.30 -8.24
CA ARG A 198 11.17 -3.71 -9.66
C ARG A 198 10.45 -2.63 -10.52
N ASN A 199 11.20 -1.59 -10.88
CA ASN A 199 11.04 -0.62 -11.98
C ASN A 199 10.01 0.55 -11.90
N GLU A 200 10.51 1.71 -12.34
CA GLU A 200 9.90 2.99 -12.79
C GLU A 200 8.98 3.82 -11.87
N ILE A 201 8.20 3.25 -10.95
CA ILE A 201 7.30 4.08 -10.09
C ILE A 201 8.07 4.86 -9.01
N LEU A 202 9.26 4.37 -8.63
CA LEU A 202 10.16 5.07 -7.72
C LEU A 202 10.80 6.31 -8.33
N GLU A 203 11.12 6.34 -9.62
CA GLU A 203 11.85 7.48 -10.20
C GLU A 203 11.03 8.78 -10.21
N HIS A 204 9.70 8.67 -10.31
CA HIS A 204 8.79 9.82 -10.22
C HIS A 204 8.40 10.19 -8.78
N THR A 205 8.50 9.24 -7.84
CA THR A 205 8.06 9.39 -6.45
C THR A 205 9.21 9.70 -5.49
N LEU A 206 10.42 9.25 -5.84
CA LEU A 206 11.69 9.36 -5.12
C LEU A 206 12.79 9.65 -6.14
N ASN A 207 12.77 10.87 -6.70
CA ASN A 207 13.92 11.42 -7.42
C ASN A 207 15.01 11.85 -6.41
N ALA A 208 16.19 12.26 -6.88
CA ALA A 208 17.32 12.69 -6.04
C ALA A 208 17.01 13.84 -5.05
N ASN A 209 15.83 14.46 -5.17
CA ASN A 209 15.35 15.55 -4.31
C ASN A 209 14.42 15.09 -3.18
N ASN A 210 14.04 13.81 -3.13
CA ASN A 210 13.10 13.29 -2.14
C ASN A 210 13.80 12.40 -1.11
N ALA A 211 13.34 12.47 0.14
CA ALA A 211 13.88 11.73 1.27
C ALA A 211 12.80 11.01 2.07
N LEU A 212 13.23 10.08 2.90
CA LEU A 212 12.37 9.28 3.76
C LEU A 212 12.69 9.51 5.23
N LEU A 213 11.66 9.73 6.05
CA LEU A 213 11.74 9.72 7.50
C LEU A 213 10.97 8.50 8.03
N ILE A 214 11.68 7.52 8.58
CA ILE A 214 11.06 6.39 9.27
C ILE A 214 10.91 6.75 10.74
N VAL A 215 9.70 6.64 11.29
CA VAL A 215 9.40 6.86 12.70
C VAL A 215 9.07 5.54 13.39
N GLU A 216 9.40 5.44 14.67
CA GLU A 216 9.22 4.22 15.47
C GLU A 216 7.75 3.80 15.61
N GLY A 217 6.85 4.75 15.86
CA GLY A 217 5.47 4.45 16.19
C GLY A 217 4.42 5.43 15.66
N ARG A 218 3.18 5.13 16.05
CA ARG A 218 1.98 5.86 15.61
C ARG A 218 1.96 7.29 16.14
N SER A 219 2.45 7.53 17.36
CA SER A 219 2.43 8.85 17.99
C SER A 219 3.23 9.86 17.17
N GLU A 220 4.44 9.49 16.75
CA GLU A 220 5.31 10.32 15.90
C GLU A 220 4.60 10.71 14.60
N TYR A 221 4.03 9.71 13.93
CA TYR A 221 3.33 9.92 12.67
C TYR A 221 2.14 10.88 12.84
N LEU A 222 1.34 10.68 13.88
CA LEU A 222 0.17 11.52 14.16
C LEU A 222 0.58 12.94 14.53
N TYR A 223 1.59 13.13 15.37
CA TYR A 223 2.04 14.45 15.77
C TYR A 223 2.68 15.21 14.62
N PHE A 224 3.45 14.56 13.74
CA PHE A 224 3.96 15.24 12.55
C PHE A 224 2.84 15.72 11.62
N ASN A 225 1.81 14.89 11.37
CA ASN A 225 0.65 15.28 10.59
C ASN A 225 -0.16 16.41 11.26
N LEU A 226 -0.29 16.36 12.59
CA LEU A 226 -0.91 17.44 13.36
C LEU A 226 -0.14 18.74 13.15
N MET A 227 1.17 18.74 13.34
CA MET A 227 1.98 19.94 13.19
C MET A 227 1.84 20.51 11.78
N GLN A 228 1.90 19.66 10.74
CA GLN A 228 1.69 20.10 9.36
C GLN A 228 0.36 20.84 9.17
N ARG A 229 -0.73 20.33 9.79
CA ARG A 229 -2.05 20.97 9.76
C ARG A 229 -2.11 22.29 10.52
N LEU A 230 -1.30 22.45 11.57
CA LEU A 230 -1.28 23.63 12.43
C LEU A 230 -0.32 24.73 11.95
N LEU A 231 0.48 24.47 10.93
CA LEU A 231 1.39 25.46 10.37
C LEU A 231 0.64 26.59 9.65
N PRO A 232 1.19 27.82 9.68
CA PRO A 232 0.71 28.91 8.84
C PRO A 232 0.73 28.55 7.34
N GLU A 233 -0.17 29.20 6.60
CA GLU A 233 -0.27 29.02 5.15
C GLU A 233 1.08 29.37 4.46
N GLY A 234 1.58 28.45 3.64
CA GLY A 234 2.88 28.59 2.95
C GLY A 234 4.06 27.89 3.65
N GLU A 235 3.87 27.40 4.87
CA GLU A 235 4.87 26.61 5.59
C GLU A 235 4.48 25.11 5.56
N GLN A 236 5.42 24.24 5.17
CA GLN A 236 5.21 22.80 5.12
C GLN A 236 6.34 22.07 5.84
N TRP A 237 5.99 21.37 6.92
CA TRP A 237 6.92 20.51 7.64
C TRP A 237 6.34 19.11 7.93
N PRO A 238 7.10 18.05 7.62
CA PRO A 238 8.34 18.10 6.87
C PRO A 238 8.06 18.58 5.42
N PRO A 239 9.04 19.11 4.68
CA PRO A 239 8.81 19.60 3.32
C PRO A 239 8.18 18.53 2.44
N ALA A 240 7.42 18.90 1.40
CA ALA A 240 6.70 17.96 0.53
C ALA A 240 7.58 16.85 -0.11
N HIS A 241 8.89 17.06 -0.16
CA HIS A 241 9.86 16.10 -0.66
C HIS A 241 10.31 15.06 0.39
N ILE A 242 9.97 15.23 1.67
CA ILE A 242 10.22 14.26 2.74
C ILE A 242 8.94 13.48 3.01
N ARG A 243 9.00 12.15 2.89
CA ARG A 243 7.89 11.25 3.20
C ARG A 243 8.10 10.61 4.57
N ILE A 244 7.08 10.63 5.42
CA ILE A 244 7.12 9.97 6.73
C ILE A 244 6.55 8.56 6.59
N ILE A 245 7.18 7.57 7.22
CA ILE A 245 6.67 6.20 7.35
C ILE A 245 6.67 5.80 8.81
N ASN A 246 5.53 5.30 9.27
CA ASN A 246 5.44 4.63 10.57
C ASN A 246 5.89 3.17 10.46
N ALA A 247 6.91 2.79 11.25
CA ALA A 247 7.40 1.41 11.32
C ALA A 247 6.57 0.51 12.27
N ASP A 248 5.64 1.08 13.04
CA ASP A 248 4.83 0.47 14.11
C ASP A 248 5.62 -0.11 15.30
N SER A 249 6.90 -0.44 15.11
CA SER A 249 7.81 -0.93 16.13
C SER A 249 9.26 -0.74 15.71
N ILE A 250 10.13 -0.45 16.68
CA ILE A 250 11.58 -0.38 16.47
C ILE A 250 12.16 -1.64 15.81
N THR A 251 11.53 -2.81 16.02
CA THR A 251 11.96 -4.08 15.44
C THR A 251 11.74 -4.18 13.93
N GLN A 252 10.86 -3.36 13.35
CA GLN A 252 10.55 -3.35 11.91
C GLN A 252 11.44 -2.38 11.12
N ILE A 253 12.11 -1.46 11.79
CA ILE A 253 12.95 -0.44 11.14
C ILE A 253 14.12 -1.08 10.37
N VAL A 254 14.83 -2.03 10.97
CA VAL A 254 15.97 -2.70 10.29
C VAL A 254 15.51 -3.52 9.08
N PRO A 255 14.47 -4.37 9.17
CA PRO A 255 13.87 -5.01 7.98
C PRO A 255 13.52 -4.02 6.88
N LEU A 256 12.91 -2.88 7.25
CA LEU A 256 12.53 -1.83 6.31
C LEU A 256 13.75 -1.22 5.61
N LEU A 257 14.78 -0.83 6.37
CA LEU A 257 16.02 -0.29 5.80
C LEU A 257 16.71 -1.26 4.85
N LYS A 258 16.57 -2.57 5.05
CA LYS A 258 17.18 -3.60 4.18
C LYS A 258 16.44 -3.80 2.86
N VAL A 259 15.14 -3.53 2.81
CA VAL A 259 14.34 -3.66 1.58
C VAL A 259 14.39 -2.40 0.73
N LEU A 260 14.56 -1.22 1.34
CA LEU A 260 14.67 0.05 0.64
C LEU A 260 15.92 0.12 -0.27
N PRO A 261 15.79 0.58 -1.53
CA PRO A 261 16.93 0.90 -2.38
C PRO A 261 17.98 1.77 -1.67
N GLN A 262 19.26 1.45 -1.86
CA GLN A 262 20.35 2.16 -1.15
C GLN A 262 20.43 3.65 -1.49
N GLN A 263 20.04 4.04 -2.71
CA GLN A 263 20.09 5.42 -3.20
C GLN A 263 19.04 6.33 -2.55
N ILE A 264 18.04 5.78 -1.85
CA ILE A 264 17.01 6.58 -1.19
C ILE A 264 17.60 7.16 0.09
N ASN A 265 17.65 8.50 0.11
CA ASN A 265 18.04 9.26 1.27
C ASN A 265 17.06 9.04 2.44
N THR A 266 17.51 8.44 3.52
CA THR A 266 16.63 7.97 4.61
C THR A 266 17.17 8.40 5.96
N ALA A 267 16.31 8.94 6.81
CA ALA A 267 16.53 9.20 8.23
C ALA A 267 15.56 8.38 9.07
N VAL A 268 15.98 8.08 10.30
CA VAL A 268 15.18 7.33 11.27
C VAL A 268 15.05 8.17 12.54
N LEU A 269 13.82 8.33 13.04
CA LEU A 269 13.54 8.91 14.34
C LEU A 269 13.09 7.80 15.29
N THR A 270 13.87 7.57 16.36
CA THR A 270 13.52 6.62 17.42
C THR A 270 13.51 7.30 18.77
N ASP A 271 12.80 6.71 19.72
CA ASP A 271 12.90 7.11 21.11
C ASP A 271 14.33 6.90 21.63
N ARG A 272 14.69 7.69 22.64
CA ARG A 272 15.95 7.51 23.35
C ARG A 272 15.65 6.97 24.74
N ASN A 273 15.76 5.66 24.90
CA ASN A 273 15.47 4.98 26.16
C ASN A 273 16.75 4.38 26.77
N GLY A 274 17.37 5.13 27.69
CA GLY A 274 18.71 4.83 28.25
C GLY A 274 18.84 3.58 29.15
N THR A 275 17.78 2.81 29.42
CA THR A 275 17.82 1.70 30.41
C THR A 275 17.41 0.32 29.88
N HIS A 276 16.72 0.22 28.73
CA HIS A 276 16.29 -1.07 28.21
C HIS A 276 17.35 -1.67 27.27
N GLN A 277 18.10 -2.69 27.75
CA GLN A 277 19.15 -3.36 26.96
C GLN A 277 18.67 -3.85 25.59
N GLN A 278 17.41 -4.28 25.48
CA GLN A 278 16.84 -4.75 24.21
C GLN A 278 16.65 -3.60 23.21
N THR A 279 16.13 -2.45 23.65
CA THR A 279 15.97 -1.25 22.83
C THR A 279 17.32 -0.70 22.39
N ALA A 280 18.30 -0.64 23.30
CA ALA A 280 19.66 -0.21 22.98
C ALA A 280 20.31 -1.06 21.87
N ARG A 281 20.10 -2.38 21.89
CA ARG A 281 20.57 -3.27 20.81
C ARG A 281 19.89 -2.96 19.48
N GLN A 282 18.57 -2.72 19.46
CA GLN A 282 17.86 -2.40 18.22
C GLN A 282 18.35 -1.07 17.63
N VAL A 283 18.51 -0.04 18.46
CA VAL A 283 19.08 1.25 18.06
C VAL A 283 20.48 1.08 17.45
N GLU A 284 21.32 0.23 18.04
CA GLU A 284 22.64 -0.08 17.47
C GLU A 284 22.54 -0.76 16.09
N HIS A 285 21.60 -1.69 15.91
CA HIS A 285 21.41 -2.34 14.62
C HIS A 285 20.90 -1.36 13.56
N ILE A 286 20.02 -0.43 13.94
CA ILE A 286 19.57 0.66 13.06
C ILE A 286 20.76 1.52 12.65
N ARG A 287 21.58 1.96 13.61
CA ARG A 287 22.78 2.78 13.34
C ARG A 287 23.73 2.08 12.38
N ASN A 288 24.04 0.80 12.61
CA ASN A 288 24.91 0.02 11.74
C ASN A 288 24.31 -0.14 10.34
N THR A 289 23.00 -0.40 10.23
CA THR A 289 22.32 -0.55 8.93
C THR A 289 22.32 0.77 8.14
N LEU A 290 22.18 1.91 8.81
CA LEU A 290 22.30 3.23 8.16
C LEU A 290 23.74 3.52 7.73
N ALA A 291 24.74 3.16 8.53
CA ALA A 291 26.15 3.29 8.17
C ALA A 291 26.52 2.45 6.94
N GLU A 292 26.04 1.19 6.88
CA GLU A 292 26.19 0.32 5.70
C GLU A 292 25.57 0.92 4.42
N ARG A 293 24.63 1.85 4.55
CA ARG A 293 23.98 2.58 3.46
C ARG A 293 24.68 3.91 3.12
N GLY A 294 25.77 4.25 3.80
CA GLY A 294 26.44 5.56 3.66
C GLY A 294 25.65 6.72 4.28
N GLN A 295 24.71 6.41 5.17
CA GLN A 295 23.80 7.36 5.84
C GLN A 295 24.18 7.49 7.31
N GLU A 296 25.48 7.58 7.59
CA GLU A 296 26.01 7.74 8.94
C GLU A 296 25.48 9.04 9.55
N GLY A 297 24.96 8.97 10.78
CA GLY A 297 24.35 10.12 11.45
C GLY A 297 22.88 10.37 11.13
N HIS A 298 22.26 9.53 10.27
CA HIS A 298 20.84 9.66 9.92
C HIS A 298 19.86 9.10 10.98
N LEU A 299 20.38 8.66 12.13
CA LEU A 299 19.60 8.28 13.29
C LEU A 299 19.41 9.49 14.21
N LEU A 300 18.16 9.91 14.37
CA LEU A 300 17.73 11.06 15.13
C LEU A 300 16.88 10.65 16.32
N HIS A 301 16.77 11.57 17.28
CA HIS A 301 15.87 11.47 18.42
C HIS A 301 15.05 12.75 18.58
N PRO A 302 13.83 12.65 19.15
CA PRO A 302 12.91 13.78 19.30
C PRO A 302 13.55 15.02 19.92
N THR A 303 14.34 14.84 20.98
CA THR A 303 15.09 15.92 21.63
C THR A 303 16.58 15.58 21.76
N THR A 304 17.37 16.48 22.33
CA THR A 304 18.80 16.26 22.64
C THR A 304 19.04 15.60 23.98
N GLU A 305 17.99 15.43 24.79
CA GLU A 305 18.07 14.87 26.15
C GLU A 305 18.58 13.43 26.17
N GLU A 306 19.10 12.97 27.31
CA GLU A 306 19.57 11.59 27.47
C GLU A 306 18.43 10.56 27.33
N ARG A 307 17.21 10.98 27.66
CA ARG A 307 16.00 10.18 27.47
C ARG A 307 14.87 11.03 26.93
N CYS A 308 14.27 10.61 25.83
CA CYS A 308 13.21 11.37 25.20
C CYS A 308 12.33 10.50 24.33
N ASP A 309 11.03 10.79 24.35
CA ASP A 309 10.04 10.30 23.40
C ASP A 309 9.44 11.49 22.64
N ILE A 310 8.58 11.26 21.65
CA ILE A 310 8.04 12.34 20.82
C ILE A 310 7.21 13.36 21.60
N GLU A 311 6.51 12.94 22.66
CA GLU A 311 5.73 13.84 23.51
C GLU A 311 6.63 14.90 24.18
N ASP A 312 7.90 14.59 24.44
CA ASP A 312 8.84 15.51 25.08
C ASP A 312 9.25 16.69 24.16
N VAL A 313 8.87 16.66 22.87
CA VAL A 313 9.04 17.81 21.95
C VAL A 313 8.01 18.90 22.24
N PHE A 314 6.84 18.56 22.77
CA PHE A 314 5.80 19.54 23.08
C PHE A 314 6.22 20.44 24.24
N ASP A 315 5.63 21.63 24.29
CA ASP A 315 5.60 22.36 25.55
C ASP A 315 4.72 21.61 26.56
N ARG A 316 5.25 21.48 27.79
CA ARG A 316 4.63 20.68 28.83
C ARG A 316 3.27 21.23 29.24
N GLY A 317 3.16 22.54 29.39
CA GLY A 317 1.91 23.19 29.80
C GLY A 317 0.86 23.05 28.71
N GLU A 318 1.26 23.31 27.46
CA GLU A 318 0.38 23.19 26.30
C GLU A 318 -0.13 21.76 26.09
N PHE A 319 0.77 20.77 26.14
CA PHE A 319 0.40 19.37 25.98
C PHE A 319 -0.53 18.89 27.09
N LEU A 320 -0.21 19.18 28.35
CA LEU A 320 -1.04 18.75 29.48
C LEU A 320 -2.42 19.43 29.46
N ALA A 321 -2.51 20.70 29.06
CA ALA A 321 -3.79 21.38 28.89
C ALA A 321 -4.67 20.71 27.82
N LEU A 322 -4.08 20.32 26.68
CA LEU A 322 -4.78 19.58 25.63
C LEU A 322 -5.16 18.17 26.07
N ALA A 323 -4.24 17.43 26.67
CA ALA A 323 -4.47 16.09 27.15
C ALA A 323 -5.56 16.07 28.25
N ALA A 324 -5.59 17.07 29.14
CA ALA A 324 -6.60 17.23 30.17
C ALA A 324 -8.02 17.46 29.63
N ARG A 325 -8.17 18.02 28.41
CA ARG A 325 -9.48 18.14 27.76
C ARG A 325 -10.06 16.78 27.37
N LEU A 326 -9.21 15.79 27.13
CA LEU A 326 -9.59 14.41 26.80
C LEU A 326 -9.67 13.53 28.05
N VAL A 327 -8.71 13.74 28.96
CA VAL A 327 -8.52 12.98 30.18
C VAL A 327 -8.33 13.96 31.35
N PRO A 328 -9.42 14.44 31.98
CA PRO A 328 -9.37 15.47 33.02
C PRO A 328 -8.40 15.18 34.18
N GLN A 329 -8.16 13.90 34.48
CA GLN A 329 -7.22 13.45 35.51
C GLN A 329 -5.77 13.86 35.24
N LEU A 330 -5.41 14.15 33.98
CA LEU A 330 -4.07 14.63 33.63
C LEU A 330 -3.80 16.07 34.11
N ALA A 331 -4.84 16.84 34.45
CA ALA A 331 -4.68 18.18 35.02
C ALA A 331 -4.08 18.17 36.44
N GLU A 332 -4.22 17.05 37.15
CA GLU A 332 -3.74 16.87 38.53
C GLU A 332 -2.38 16.14 38.61
N LEU A 333 -1.77 15.84 37.46
CA LEU A 333 -0.48 15.15 37.42
C LEU A 333 0.61 15.99 38.09
N ASP A 334 1.30 15.37 39.04
CA ASP A 334 2.39 16.02 39.78
C ASP A 334 3.51 16.43 38.81
N ILE A 335 3.75 17.74 38.75
CA ILE A 335 4.67 18.41 37.82
C ILE A 335 6.14 18.09 38.17
N GLN A 336 6.41 17.33 39.23
CA GLN A 336 7.77 16.91 39.61
C GLN A 336 8.36 15.79 38.74
N GLU A 337 7.57 15.04 37.97
CA GLU A 337 8.11 14.01 37.06
C GLU A 337 8.75 14.67 35.83
N GLU A 338 10.03 14.40 35.56
CA GLU A 338 10.82 15.15 34.58
C GLU A 338 10.44 14.83 33.11
N ARG A 339 9.91 13.62 32.84
CA ARG A 339 9.48 13.18 31.50
C ARG A 339 7.98 13.17 31.37
N LEU A 340 7.47 13.78 30.30
CA LEU A 340 6.04 13.84 30.03
C LEU A 340 5.49 12.45 29.71
N SER A 341 6.24 11.66 28.93
CA SER A 341 5.85 10.29 28.59
C SER A 341 5.66 9.41 29.83
N LYS A 342 6.60 9.45 30.79
CA LYS A 342 6.52 8.68 32.03
C LYS A 342 5.37 9.13 32.95
N ALA A 343 5.06 10.43 32.95
CA ALA A 343 3.90 10.96 33.67
C ALA A 343 2.58 10.44 33.07
N LEU A 344 2.48 10.39 31.73
CA LEU A 344 1.33 9.82 31.02
C LEU A 344 1.20 8.32 31.30
N ASP A 345 2.29 7.59 31.26
CA ASP A 345 2.35 6.15 31.44
C ASP A 345 1.83 5.70 32.83
N GLY A 346 2.07 6.52 33.86
CA GLY A 346 1.54 6.31 35.21
C GLY A 346 0.05 6.65 35.37
N ALA A 347 -0.45 7.67 34.65
CA ALA A 347 -1.84 8.10 34.69
C ALA A 347 -2.78 7.21 33.87
N LEU A 348 -2.36 6.80 32.67
CA LEU A 348 -3.16 6.05 31.71
C LEU A 348 -3.36 4.57 32.10
N LYS A 349 -2.60 4.07 33.08
CA LYS A 349 -2.74 2.71 33.66
C LYS A 349 -3.83 2.58 34.74
N ARG A 350 -4.50 3.68 35.15
CA ARG A 350 -5.54 3.66 36.21
C ARG A 350 -6.97 3.60 35.62
N PRO A 351 -7.88 2.71 36.08
CA PRO A 351 -9.28 2.70 35.64
C PRO A 351 -9.99 4.04 35.95
N PRO A 352 -10.90 4.55 35.10
CA PRO A 352 -11.48 3.92 33.90
C PRO A 352 -10.69 4.19 32.60
N LEU A 353 -9.47 4.72 32.70
CA LEU A 353 -8.68 5.26 31.57
C LEU A 353 -7.98 4.20 30.71
N SER A 354 -8.34 2.93 30.88
CA SER A 354 -7.75 1.81 30.14
C SER A 354 -7.95 1.89 28.61
N ALA A 355 -8.83 2.76 28.13
CA ALA A 355 -9.04 3.05 26.71
C ALA A 355 -7.87 3.80 26.04
N TYR A 356 -7.05 4.51 26.82
CA TYR A 356 -5.88 5.27 26.35
C TYR A 356 -4.56 4.60 26.73
N THR A 357 -4.56 3.28 26.90
CA THR A 357 -3.42 2.47 27.39
C THR A 357 -2.18 2.43 26.48
N ASN A 358 -2.25 3.08 25.32
CA ASN A 358 -1.14 3.25 24.40
C ASN A 358 -1.08 4.73 24.00
N HIS A 359 0.13 5.30 23.97
CA HIS A 359 0.44 6.68 23.58
C HIS A 359 -0.26 7.08 22.28
N GLY A 360 -0.38 6.17 21.31
CA GLY A 360 -1.06 6.40 20.04
C GLY A 360 -2.56 6.74 20.15
N ALA A 361 -3.27 6.23 21.15
CA ALA A 361 -4.69 6.54 21.36
C ALA A 361 -4.90 7.96 21.92
N LEU A 362 -4.00 8.39 22.81
CA LEU A 362 -3.99 9.78 23.29
C LEU A 362 -3.61 10.74 22.16
N ALA A 363 -2.59 10.37 21.37
CA ALA A 363 -2.19 11.13 20.20
C ALA A 363 -3.36 11.34 19.22
N ASP A 364 -4.11 10.28 18.90
CA ASP A 364 -5.29 10.37 18.03
C ASP A 364 -6.35 11.35 18.57
N GLY A 365 -6.62 11.30 19.87
CA GLY A 365 -7.51 12.26 20.52
C GLY A 365 -7.00 13.70 20.42
N ILE A 366 -5.72 13.93 20.71
CA ILE A 366 -5.09 15.26 20.63
C ILE A 366 -5.18 15.80 19.20
N VAL A 367 -4.85 14.99 18.19
CA VAL A 367 -4.92 15.38 16.78
C VAL A 367 -6.33 15.81 16.37
N ARG A 368 -7.39 15.24 16.96
CA ARG A 368 -8.77 15.64 16.65
C ARG A 368 -9.17 16.99 17.23
N ILE A 369 -8.62 17.37 18.39
CA ILE A 369 -9.08 18.56 19.13
C ILE A 369 -8.15 19.76 19.06
N ALA A 370 -6.86 19.55 18.76
CA ALA A 370 -5.83 20.57 18.83
C ALA A 370 -5.97 21.62 17.73
N GLN A 371 -5.86 22.88 18.13
CA GLN A 371 -5.80 24.06 17.27
C GLN A 371 -4.43 24.74 17.38
N ALA A 372 -4.08 25.59 16.41
CA ALA A 372 -2.78 26.27 16.40
C ALA A 372 -2.59 27.19 17.62
N SER A 373 -3.69 27.79 18.11
CA SER A 373 -3.70 28.61 19.33
C SER A 373 -3.40 27.82 20.61
N ASP A 374 -3.59 26.49 20.59
CA ASP A 374 -3.34 25.63 21.76
C ASP A 374 -1.84 25.28 21.90
N LEU A 375 -1.04 25.44 20.84
CA LEU A 375 0.33 24.90 20.72
C LEU A 375 1.41 25.90 20.27
N PRO A 376 1.38 27.21 20.62
CA PRO A 376 2.31 28.19 20.05
C PRO A 376 3.79 27.89 20.33
N GLN A 377 4.15 27.40 21.52
CA GLN A 377 5.53 27.03 21.85
C GLN A 377 5.91 25.68 21.25
N SER A 378 4.99 24.71 21.29
CA SER A 378 5.19 23.38 20.72
C SER A 378 5.48 23.43 19.23
N ILE A 379 4.76 24.26 18.46
CA ILE A 379 5.04 24.46 17.03
C ILE A 379 6.49 24.92 16.81
N GLY A 380 7.01 25.83 17.64
CA GLY A 380 8.41 26.27 17.58
C GLY A 380 9.42 25.15 17.85
N ARG A 381 9.14 24.27 18.81
CA ARG A 381 9.99 23.12 19.13
C ARG A 381 9.98 22.07 18.01
N PHE A 382 8.81 21.79 17.43
CA PHE A 382 8.70 20.91 16.28
C PHE A 382 9.41 21.48 15.05
N ARG A 383 9.37 22.80 14.81
CA ARG A 383 10.20 23.44 13.76
C ARG A 383 11.69 23.15 13.94
N ALA A 384 12.20 23.22 15.16
CA ALA A 384 13.60 22.90 15.43
C ALA A 384 13.92 21.41 15.16
N LEU A 385 13.01 20.50 15.52
CA LEU A 385 13.14 19.08 15.18
C LEU A 385 13.12 18.86 13.65
N PHE A 386 12.21 19.52 12.94
CA PHE A 386 12.13 19.43 11.49
C PHE A 386 13.38 19.98 10.79
N SER A 387 13.95 21.09 11.30
CA SER A 387 15.23 21.60 10.79
C SER A 387 16.34 20.57 10.95
N ARG A 388 16.46 19.92 12.11
CA ARG A 388 17.45 18.85 12.33
C ARG A 388 17.25 17.67 11.38
N ILE A 389 16.00 17.26 11.16
CA ILE A 389 15.66 16.19 10.21
C ILE A 389 16.06 16.60 8.79
N HIS A 390 15.74 17.83 8.40
CA HIS A 390 16.08 18.36 7.09
C HIS A 390 17.58 18.46 6.89
N ASP A 391 18.35 18.98 7.85
CA ASP A 391 19.80 19.16 7.72
C ASP A 391 20.55 17.82 7.61
N VAL A 392 20.03 16.77 8.25
CA VAL A 392 20.57 15.41 8.12
C VAL A 392 20.27 14.83 6.75
N LEU A 393 19.06 15.02 6.24
CA LEU A 393 18.69 14.50 4.93
C LEU A 393 19.36 15.33 3.82
N PHE A 394 19.35 16.64 3.90
CA PHE A 394 19.86 17.55 2.88
C PHE A 394 20.95 18.43 3.48
N PRO A 395 22.14 17.87 3.75
CA PRO A 395 23.23 18.64 4.31
C PRO A 395 23.60 19.80 3.37
N PRO A 396 23.91 20.99 3.93
CA PRO A 396 24.36 22.11 3.11
C PRO A 396 25.60 21.70 2.30
N PRO A 397 25.77 22.21 1.07
CA PRO A 397 26.98 21.95 0.30
C PRO A 397 28.20 22.34 1.14
N PRO A 398 29.31 21.56 1.07
CA PRO A 398 30.53 21.90 1.78
C PRO A 398 30.91 23.34 1.43
N ALA A 399 31.19 24.15 2.45
CA ALA A 399 31.59 25.54 2.25
C ALA A 399 32.71 25.56 1.19
N ALA A 400 32.48 26.30 0.10
CA ALA A 400 33.48 26.44 -0.95
C ALA A 400 34.78 26.84 -0.28
N GLN A 401 35.80 25.98 -0.37
CA GLN A 401 37.14 26.36 0.04
C GLN A 401 37.47 27.60 -0.78
N GLU A 402 37.61 28.75 -0.11
CA GLU A 402 38.22 29.92 -0.72
C GLU A 402 39.55 29.44 -1.27
N VAL A 403 39.61 29.26 -2.59
CA VAL A 403 40.87 29.13 -3.30
C VAL A 403 41.52 30.49 -3.10
N THR A 404 42.29 30.63 -2.03
CA THR A 404 43.22 31.72 -1.85
C THR A 404 44.15 31.66 -3.04
N ALA A 405 43.89 32.53 -4.01
CA ALA A 405 44.79 32.82 -5.10
C ALA A 405 45.99 33.61 -4.53
N ASP A 406 46.79 32.94 -3.72
CA ASP A 406 48.20 33.26 -3.53
C ASP A 406 48.92 32.39 -4.58
N GLY A 407 49.51 32.88 -5.66
CA GLY A 407 50.16 34.15 -5.88
C GLY A 407 51.63 33.86 -6.23
N ASN A 408 51.93 33.90 -7.55
CA ASN A 408 53.26 33.94 -8.20
C ASN A 408 54.32 32.86 -7.91
#